data_AF-A0A143XLE5-F1
#
_entry.id   AF-A0A143XLE5-F1
#
_cell.length_a   1.000
_cell.length_b   1.000
_cell.length_c   1.000
_cell.angle_alpha   90.00
_cell.angle_beta   90.00
_cell.angle_gamma   90.00
#
_symmetry.space_group_name_H-M   'P 1'
#
loop_
_entity.id
_entity.type
_entity.pdbx_description
1 polymer ?
#
loop_
_entity_poly.entity_id
_entity_poly.type
_entity_poly.pdbx_seq_one_letter_code
_entity_poly.pdbx_strand_id
1 'polypeptide(L)' 'MNMCTIKSIQDAIRECCQSQHDMEPIEIDQIVDNLPFFKEKSLFDAPPLPKPPYGRRKRTRSN' A
#
# COMPACT_ATOMS: atom_id res chain seq x y z
N MET A 1 17.84 10.90 -46.36
CA MET A 1 18.42 11.15 -45.02
C MET A 1 17.40 11.94 -44.21
N ASN A 2 16.73 11.25 -43.31
CA ASN A 2 15.81 11.78 -42.31
C ASN A 2 16.63 12.55 -41.26
N MET A 3 16.74 13.86 -41.44
CA MET A 3 17.34 14.73 -40.43
C MET A 3 16.45 14.73 -39.19
N CYS A 4 16.97 14.20 -38.09
CA CYS A 4 16.34 14.33 -36.80
C CYS A 4 16.48 15.80 -36.37
N THR A 5 15.36 16.50 -36.28
CA THR A 5 15.34 17.90 -35.84
C THR A 5 15.25 17.95 -34.33
N ILE A 6 15.70 19.05 -33.71
CA ILE A 6 15.53 19.25 -32.26
C ILE A 6 14.05 19.09 -31.86
N LYS A 7 13.13 19.53 -32.73
CA LYS A 7 11.69 19.36 -32.54
C LYS A 7 11.25 17.89 -32.55
N SER A 8 11.75 17.05 -33.47
CA SER A 8 11.42 15.63 -33.47
C SER A 8 11.98 14.88 -32.25
N ILE A 9 13.13 15.31 -31.74
CA ILE A 9 13.70 14.76 -30.49
C ILE A 9 12.82 15.18 -29.30
N GLN A 10 12.44 16.45 -29.21
CA GLN A 10 11.56 16.97 -28.16
C GLN A 10 10.18 16.33 -28.17
N ASP A 11 9.59 16.12 -29.35
CA ASP A 11 8.28 15.48 -29.49
C ASP A 11 8.34 13.99 -29.13
N ALA A 12 9.45 13.31 -29.44
CA ALA A 12 9.65 11.89 -29.07
C ALA A 12 9.95 11.68 -27.59
N ILE A 13 10.63 12.63 -26.93
CA ILE A 13 10.97 12.57 -25.49
C ILE A 13 9.85 13.16 -24.63
N ARG A 14 8.86 13.84 -25.22
CA ARG A 14 7.76 14.45 -24.47
C ARG A 14 7.00 13.38 -23.69
N GLU A 15 7.31 13.31 -22.40
CA GLU A 15 6.54 12.52 -21.44
C GLU A 15 5.14 13.14 -21.40
N CYS A 16 4.15 12.38 -21.87
CA CYS A 16 2.77 12.67 -21.55
C CYS A 16 2.67 12.48 -20.03
N CYS A 17 2.79 13.55 -19.24
CA CYS A 17 2.59 13.56 -17.79
C CYS A 17 1.13 13.22 -17.40
N GLN A 18 0.55 12.20 -18.04
CA GLN A 18 -0.82 11.73 -17.84
C GLN A 18 -0.95 10.98 -16.51
N SER A 19 0.16 10.59 -15.87
CA SER A 19 0.12 9.96 -14.55
C SER A 19 0.20 10.96 -13.39
N GLN A 20 0.16 12.27 -13.67
CA GLN A 20 0.16 13.30 -12.64
C GLN A 20 -1.14 14.09 -12.69
N HIS A 21 -2.25 13.39 -12.46
CA HIS A 21 -3.32 14.06 -11.73
C HIS A 21 -2.79 14.24 -10.31
N ASP A 22 -2.67 15.49 -9.86
CA ASP A 22 -2.45 15.78 -8.45
C ASP A 22 -3.60 15.11 -7.69
N MET A 23 -3.32 13.96 -7.07
CA MET A 23 -4.30 13.31 -6.20
C MET A 23 -4.47 14.23 -5.00
N GLU A 24 -5.62 14.88 -4.93
CA GLU A 24 -5.99 15.68 -3.77
C GLU A 24 -6.03 14.76 -2.54
N PRO A 25 -5.64 15.22 -1.34
CA PRO A 25 -5.65 14.40 -0.13
C PRO A 25 -7.01 13.74 0.15
N ILE A 26 -8.09 14.39 -0.29
CA ILE A 26 -9.47 13.90 -0.25
C ILE A 26 -9.64 12.57 -1.01
N GLU A 27 -8.93 12.37 -2.12
CA GLU A 27 -8.99 11.13 -2.90
C GLU A 27 -8.26 9.99 -2.18
N ILE A 28 -7.18 10.28 -1.46
CA ILE A 28 -6.44 9.29 -0.66
C ILE A 28 -7.33 8.79 0.48
N ASP A 29 -7.93 9.69 1.25
CA ASP A 29 -8.81 9.31 2.36
C ASP A 29 -9.97 8.44 1.86
N GLN A 30 -10.57 8.79 0.72
CA GLN A 30 -11.62 7.98 0.10
C GLN A 30 -11.14 6.60 -0.36
N ILE A 31 -9.93 6.49 -0.90
CA ILE A 31 -9.35 5.19 -1.28
C ILE A 31 -9.10 4.35 -0.02
N VAL A 32 -8.49 4.96 1.01
CA VAL A 32 -8.20 4.36 2.32
C VAL A 32 -9.47 3.82 2.97
N ASP A 33 -10.53 4.62 3.05
CA ASP A 33 -11.81 4.23 3.65
C ASP A 33 -12.52 3.10 2.86
N ASN A 34 -12.29 3.02 1.55
CA ASN A 34 -12.92 2.02 0.70
C ASN A 34 -12.16 0.69 0.60
N LEU A 35 -10.91 0.63 1.08
CA LEU A 35 -10.11 -0.58 1.09
C LEU A 35 -10.80 -1.67 1.94
N PRO A 36 -10.79 -2.93 1.47
CA PRO A 36 -11.47 -4.04 2.16
C PRO A 36 -10.93 -4.29 3.57
N PHE A 37 -9.68 -3.91 3.85
CA PHE A 37 -9.05 -4.02 5.16
C PHE A 37 -9.69 -3.14 6.24
N PHE A 38 -10.27 -1.99 5.85
CA PHE A 38 -10.91 -1.05 6.79
C PHE A 38 -12.40 -1.35 7.01
N LYS A 39 -13.03 -2.10 6.09
CA LYS A 39 -14.42 -2.58 6.23
C LYS A 39 -14.52 -3.80 7.14
N GLU A 40 -13.42 -4.53 7.32
CA GLU A 40 -13.38 -5.68 8.21
C GLU A 40 -13.32 -5.19 9.66
N LYS A 41 -14.22 -5.73 10.51
CA LYS A 41 -14.21 -5.47 11.96
C LYS A 41 -12.79 -5.71 12.46
N SER A 42 -12.30 -4.81 13.33
CA SER A 42 -10.89 -4.79 13.71
C SER A 42 -10.45 -6.20 14.11
N LEU A 43 -9.25 -6.62 13.68
CA LEU A 43 -8.66 -7.90 14.10
C LEU A 43 -8.54 -8.00 15.64
N PHE A 44 -8.73 -6.88 16.33
CA PHE A 44 -8.75 -6.73 17.79
C PHE A 44 -10.14 -6.91 18.42
N ASP A 45 -11.23 -6.83 17.64
CA ASP A 45 -12.58 -7.21 18.07
C ASP A 45 -12.79 -8.73 18.02
N ALA A 46 -11.94 -9.44 17.28
CA ALA A 46 -11.92 -10.89 17.29
C ALA A 46 -11.40 -11.39 18.66
N PRO A 47 -12.05 -12.41 19.26
CA PRO A 47 -11.55 -13.00 20.49
C PRO A 47 -10.11 -13.50 20.29
N PRO A 48 -9.25 -13.39 21.31
CA PRO A 48 -7.84 -13.77 21.19
C PRO A 48 -7.73 -15.22 20.71
N LEU A 49 -6.88 -15.42 19.70
CA LEU A 49 -6.65 -16.73 19.13
C LEU A 49 -6.31 -17.75 20.23
N PRO A 50 -6.84 -18.98 20.15
CA PRO A 50 -6.54 -20.01 21.14
C PRO A 50 -5.03 -20.25 21.22
N LYS A 51 -4.53 -20.43 22.44
CA LYS A 51 -3.08 -20.61 22.67
C LYS A 51 -2.57 -21.77 21.81
N PRO A 52 -1.47 -21.58 21.06
CA PRO A 52 -0.93 -22.64 20.23
C PRO A 52 -0.54 -23.83 21.12
N PRO A 53 -0.71 -25.07 20.63
CA PRO A 53 -0.46 -26.29 21.41
C PRO A 53 1.00 -26.43 21.88
N TYR A 54 1.92 -25.64 21.32
CA TYR A 54 3.34 -25.59 21.67
C TYR A 54 3.76 -24.29 22.38
N GLY A 55 2.86 -23.66 23.13
CA GLY A 55 3.18 -22.49 23.96
C GLY A 55 4.40 -22.71 24.87
N ARG A 56 5.34 -21.76 24.88
CA ARG A 56 6.57 -21.79 25.68
C ARG A 56 6.24 -22.06 27.16
N ARG A 57 6.61 -23.24 27.66
CA ARG A 57 6.47 -23.59 29.09
C ARG A 57 7.29 -22.59 29.93
N LYS A 58 6.65 -21.90 30.88
CA LYS A 58 7.37 -21.13 31.91
C LYS A 58 8.16 -22.14 32.75
N ARG A 59 9.49 -22.05 32.73
CA ARG A 59 10.35 -22.84 33.63
C ARG A 59 10.14 -22.31 35.04
N THR A 60 9.47 -23.06 35.90
CA THR A 60 9.49 -22.81 37.35
C THR A 60 10.88 -23.12 37.85
N ARG A 61 11.58 -22.09 38.35
CA ARG A 61 12.89 -22.25 39.00
C ARG A 61 12.62 -22.75 40.43
N SER A 62 12.76 -24.05 40.65
CA SER A 62 12.75 -24.64 42.00
C SER A 62 14.08 -24.31 42.68
N ASN A 63 14.01 -23.69 43.86
CA ASN A 63 15.14 -23.52 44.80
C ASN A 63 15.59 -24.88 45.35
#